data_AF-A0A556R9W6-F1
#
_entry.id   AF-A0A556R9W6-F1
#
_cell.length_a   1.000
_cell.length_b   1.000
_cell.length_c   1.000
_cell.angle_alpha   90.00
_cell.angle_beta   90.00
_cell.angle_gamma   90.00
#
_symmetry.space_group_name_H-M   'P 1'
#
loop_
_entity.id
_entity.type
_entity.pdbx_description
1 polymer ?
#
loop_
_entity_poly.entity_id
_entity_poly.type
_entity_poly.pdbx_seq_one_letter_code
_entity_poly.pdbx_strand_id
1 'polypeptide(L)' 'MNRVKVTLDQHSRNQIGQVATQAYLKQFGDHCVFCGKPVKHNPDAPAGSAPVCAECAKEHGLTPAK' A
#
# COMPACT_ATOMS: atom_id res chain seq x y z
N MET A 1 31.59 10.96 12.76
CA MET A 1 30.41 10.53 11.98
C MET A 1 29.43 11.69 11.91
N ASN A 2 29.37 12.42 10.79
CA ASN A 2 28.38 13.50 10.62
C ASN A 2 27.00 12.89 10.34
N ARG A 3 26.01 13.21 11.17
CA ARG A 3 24.60 12.89 10.91
C ARG A 3 23.97 14.03 10.12
N VAL A 4 23.54 13.77 8.90
CA VAL A 4 22.77 14.72 8.09
C VAL A 4 21.30 14.55 8.43
N LYS A 5 20.63 15.64 8.83
CA LYS A 5 19.20 15.65 9.09
C LYS A 5 18.47 15.91 7.77
N VAL A 6 17.82 14.88 7.23
CA VAL A 6 16.98 14.99 6.04
C VAL A 6 15.55 15.25 6.48
N THR A 7 14.98 16.37 6.05
CA THR A 7 13.56 16.69 6.25
C THR A 7 12.85 16.48 4.93
N LEU A 8 11.87 15.58 4.90
CA LEU A 8 11.05 15.32 3.72
C LEU A 8 9.75 16.11 3.81
N ASP A 9 9.47 16.92 2.80
CA ASP A 9 8.19 17.59 2.64
C ASP A 9 7.09 16.58 2.22
N GLN A 10 5.82 17.03 2.23
CA GLN A 10 4.68 16.16 1.91
C GLN A 10 4.73 15.61 0.47
N HIS A 11 5.16 16.42 -0.50
CA HIS A 11 5.26 15.98 -1.89
C HIS A 11 6.30 14.87 -2.04
N SER A 12 7.49 15.06 -1.46
CA SER A 12 8.54 14.05 -1.44
C SER A 12 8.08 12.74 -0.78
N ARG A 13 7.37 12.82 0.36
CA ARG A 13 6.81 11.64 1.03
C ARG A 13 5.77 10.92 0.18
N ASN A 14 4.91 11.66 -0.52
CA ASN A 14 3.90 11.07 -1.40
C ASN A 14 4.55 10.34 -2.58
N GLN A 15 5.58 10.92 -3.19
CA GLN A 15 6.32 10.27 -4.29
C GLN A 15 6.99 8.98 -3.82
N ILE A 16 7.65 8.99 -2.66
CA ILE A 16 8.24 7.79 -2.07
C ILE A 16 7.17 6.73 -1.83
N GLY A 17 6.02 7.11 -1.27
CA GLY A 17 4.88 6.22 -1.04
C GLY A 17 4.37 5.57 -2.33
N GLN A 18 4.25 6.35 -3.42
CA GLN A 18 3.83 5.85 -4.73
C GLN A 18 4.83 4.83 -5.30
N VAL A 19 6.12 5.14 -5.26
CA VAL A 19 7.17 4.25 -5.77
C VAL A 19 7.21 2.94 -4.97
N ALA A 20 7.14 3.02 -3.64
CA ALA A 20 7.10 1.84 -2.78
C ALA A 20 5.86 0.98 -3.05
N THR A 21 4.69 1.60 -3.23
CA THR A 21 3.44 0.90 -3.52
C THR A 21 3.49 0.21 -4.88
N GLN A 22 4.00 0.87 -5.92
CA GLN A 22 4.16 0.26 -7.24
C GLN A 22 5.14 -0.92 -7.23
N ALA A 23 6.26 -0.79 -6.51
CA ALA A 23 7.22 -1.88 -6.36
C ALA A 23 6.58 -3.09 -5.64
N TYR A 24 5.83 -2.83 -4.57
CA TYR A 24 5.08 -3.87 -3.87
C TYR A 24 4.09 -4.57 -4.79
N LEU A 25 3.25 -3.81 -5.52
CA LEU A 25 2.25 -4.37 -6.42
C LEU A 25 2.84 -5.20 -7.56
N LYS A 26 4.02 -4.83 -8.06
CA LYS A 26 4.71 -5.60 -9.09
C LYS A 26 5.16 -6.98 -8.60
N GLN A 27 5.48 -7.11 -7.32
CA GLN A 27 6.00 -8.33 -6.73
C GLN A 27 4.95 -9.16 -5.99
N PHE A 28 3.94 -8.49 -5.41
CA PHE A 28 2.97 -9.05 -4.47
C PHE A 28 1.54 -8.55 -4.74
N GLY A 29 1.21 -8.16 -5.97
CA GLY A 29 -0.11 -7.63 -6.35
C GLY A 29 -1.29 -8.58 -6.12
N ASP A 30 -0.99 -9.82 -5.75
CA ASP A 30 -1.90 -10.92 -5.40
C ASP A 30 -1.85 -11.28 -3.90
N HIS A 31 -1.16 -10.53 -3.05
CA HIS A 31 -1.06 -10.78 -1.60
C HIS A 31 -1.52 -9.57 -0.78
N CYS A 32 -2.19 -9.81 0.34
CA CYS A 32 -2.62 -8.76 1.26
C CYS A 32 -1.43 -8.00 1.83
N VAL A 33 -1.46 -6.66 1.77
CA VAL A 33 -0.38 -5.80 2.28
C VAL A 33 -0.15 -5.92 3.79
N PHE A 34 -1.17 -6.30 4.56
CA PHE A 34 -1.07 -6.38 6.02
C PHE A 34 -0.61 -7.74 6.52
N CYS A 35 -1.16 -8.83 5.97
CA CYS A 35 -0.93 -10.18 6.50
C CYS A 35 -0.18 -11.11 5.53
N GLY A 36 0.11 -10.67 4.31
CA GLY A 36 0.81 -11.45 3.29
C GLY A 36 0.04 -12.66 2.78
N LYS A 37 -1.23 -12.86 3.15
CA LYS A 37 -2.07 -13.93 2.60
C LYS A 37 -2.43 -13.63 1.15
N PRO A 38 -2.49 -14.63 0.25
CA PRO A 38 -2.97 -14.41 -1.10
C PRO A 38 -4.40 -13.87 -1.09
N VAL A 39 -4.69 -12.93 -1.98
CA VAL A 39 -6.01 -12.34 -2.19
C VAL A 39 -6.39 -12.44 -3.66
N LYS A 40 -7.69 -12.52 -3.93
CA LYS A 40 -8.17 -12.40 -5.30
C LYS A 40 -7.89 -10.99 -5.81
N HIS A 41 -7.22 -10.91 -6.95
CA HIS A 41 -7.07 -9.67 -7.67
C HIS A 41 -8.45 -9.10 -8.02
N ASN A 42 -8.68 -7.83 -7.70
CA ASN A 42 -9.89 -7.12 -8.09
C ASN A 42 -9.57 -6.31 -9.36
N PRO A 43 -10.09 -6.70 -10.53
CA PRO A 43 -9.83 -5.98 -11.78
C PRO A 43 -10.42 -4.56 -11.79
N ASP A 44 -11.40 -4.27 -10.93
CA ASP A 44 -12.00 -2.94 -10.78
C ASP A 44 -11.23 -2.04 -9.80
N ALA A 45 -10.12 -2.52 -9.22
CA ALA A 45 -9.32 -1.72 -8.32
C ALA A 45 -8.60 -0.58 -9.10
N PRO A 46 -8.59 0.65 -8.57
CA PRO A 46 -7.79 1.73 -9.15
C PRO A 46 -6.32 1.33 -9.31
N ALA A 47 -5.70 1.81 -10.39
CA ALA A 47 -4.28 1.61 -10.60
C ALA A 47 -3.47 2.15 -9.40
N GLY A 48 -2.59 1.32 -8.83
CA GLY A 48 -1.82 1.67 -7.64
C GLY A 48 -2.51 1.37 -6.31
N SER A 49 -3.71 0.80 -6.29
CA SER A 49 -4.35 0.31 -5.06
C SER A 49 -3.68 -0.95 -4.54
N ALA A 50 -3.23 -0.93 -3.28
CA ALA A 50 -2.68 -2.09 -2.61
C ALA A 50 -3.79 -3.12 -2.25
N PRO A 51 -3.62 -4.42 -2.56
CA PRO A 51 -4.53 -5.48 -2.15
C PRO A 51 -4.64 -5.60 -0.63
N VAL A 52 -5.88 -5.69 -0.13
CA VAL A 52 -6.20 -5.93 1.29
C VAL A 52 -7.25 -7.03 1.39
N CYS A 53 -7.01 -8.05 2.22
CA CYS A 53 -8.01 -9.10 2.47
C CYS A 53 -9.17 -8.58 3.33
N ALA A 54 -10.34 -9.23 3.26
CA ALA A 54 -11.53 -8.80 3.99
C ALA A 54 -11.33 -8.73 5.52
N GLU A 55 -10.53 -9.64 6.08
CA GLU A 55 -10.18 -9.65 7.51
C GLU A 55 -9.45 -8.36 7.89
N CYS A 56 -8.32 -8.08 7.22
CA CYS A 56 -7.53 -6.88 7.49
C CYS A 56 -8.27 -5.59 7.12
N ALA A 57 -9.12 -5.61 6.08
CA ALA A 57 -9.95 -4.45 5.74
C ALA A 57 -10.90 -4.08 6.89
N LYS A 58 -11.49 -5.09 7.55
CA LYS A 58 -12.34 -4.88 8.73
C LYS A 58 -11.54 -4.41 9.94
N GLU A 59 -10.39 -5.03 10.21
CA GLU A 59 -9.52 -4.68 11.33
C GLU A 59 -8.97 -3.25 11.25
N HIS A 60 -8.66 -2.79 10.03
CA HIS A 60 -8.13 -1.45 9.77
C HIS A 60 -9.20 -0.41 9.40
N GLY A 61 -10.49 -0.75 9.45
CA GLY A 61 -11.58 0.17 9.13
C GLY A 61 -11.60 0.65 7.68
N LEU A 62 -11.08 -0.16 6.75
CA LEU A 62 -10.98 0.13 5.31
C LEU A 62 -12.21 -0.33 4.51
N THR A 63 -13.30 -0.68 5.18
CA THR A 63 -14.53 -1.12 4.52
C THR A 63 -15.14 0.04 3.74
N PRO A 64 -15.64 -0.19 2.50
CA PRO A 64 -16.31 0.85 1.73
C PRO A 64 -17.46 1.44 2.54
N ALA A 65 -17.55 2.78 2.54
CA ALA A 65 -18.71 3.47 3.09
C ALA A 65 -19.96 2.97 2.34
N LYS A 66 -20.95 2.54 3.11
CA LYS A 66 -22.21 1.97 2.62
C LYS A 66 -23.10 3.04 2.00
#